data_AF-A0A7S0P1L8-F1
#
_entry.id   AF-A0A7S0P1L8-F1
#
_cell.length_a   1.000
_cell.length_b   1.000
_cell.length_c   1.000
_cell.angle_alpha   90.00
_cell.angle_beta   90.00
_cell.angle_gamma   90.00
#
_symmetry.space_group_name_H-M   'P 1'
#
loop_
_entity.id
_entity.type
_entity.pdbx_description
1 polymer ?
#
loop_
_entity_poly.entity_id
_entity_poly.type
_entity_poly.pdbx_seq_one_letter_code
_entity_poly.pdbx_strand_id
1 'polypeptide(L)'
;VMTAPVFRQPLPFVENIAKSFTVGGRVIRDEGVSSLMKGAGTFATKRVFDWGTRFAFSNAAEDLLFRRGLPTEEAKKKLSYGQQLIASTIGGTLSAAATVPLDVMVAQIQQAGSAGKQVGMIETFVAQYREGGFERVAGFATRGFALRWAHVTLTTIVVKNGTVLVTDLLEARRKGT
;
A
#
# COMPACT_ATOMS: atom_id res chain seq x y z
N VAL A 1 -16.09 -14.01 -3.73
CA VAL A 1 -17.00 -12.87 -4.05
C VAL A 1 -16.72 -12.28 -5.44
N MET A 2 -15.52 -11.77 -5.72
CA MET A 2 -15.16 -11.20 -7.05
C MET A 2 -15.04 -12.22 -8.20
N THR A 3 -14.92 -13.51 -7.87
CA THR A 3 -14.86 -14.60 -8.87
C THR A 3 -16.24 -15.13 -9.25
N ALA A 4 -17.32 -14.60 -8.66
CA ALA A 4 -18.67 -15.06 -8.94
C ALA A 4 -18.98 -14.85 -10.44
N PRO A 5 -19.61 -15.84 -11.11
CA PRO A 5 -19.91 -15.75 -12.54
C PRO A 5 -20.69 -14.49 -12.93
N VAL A 6 -21.47 -13.94 -11.99
CA VAL A 6 -22.32 -12.75 -12.16
C VAL A 6 -21.55 -11.49 -12.55
N PHE A 7 -20.25 -11.40 -12.23
CA PHE A 7 -19.40 -10.23 -12.53
C PHE A 7 -18.53 -10.41 -13.78
N ARG A 8 -18.70 -11.50 -14.53
CA ARG A 8 -17.96 -11.73 -15.79
C ARG A 8 -18.57 -10.99 -16.99
N GLN A 9 -19.77 -10.44 -16.83
CA GLN A 9 -20.45 -9.64 -17.85
C GLN A 9 -20.42 -8.16 -17.46
N PRO A 10 -20.31 -7.24 -18.44
CA PRO A 10 -20.42 -5.82 -18.17
C PRO A 10 -21.84 -5.50 -17.70
N LEU A 11 -21.95 -5.02 -16.46
CA LEU A 11 -23.21 -4.62 -15.84
C LEU A 11 -23.28 -3.09 -15.73
N PRO A 12 -24.48 -2.48 -15.86
CA PRO A 12 -24.70 -1.09 -15.50
C PRO A 12 -24.26 -0.80 -14.05
N PHE A 13 -23.77 0.41 -13.78
CA PHE A 13 -23.18 0.79 -12.49
C PHE A 13 -24.07 0.46 -11.29
N VAL A 14 -25.35 0.85 -11.35
CA VAL A 14 -26.32 0.62 -10.25
C VAL A 14 -26.62 -0.87 -10.05
N GLU A 15 -26.73 -1.63 -11.14
CA GLU A 15 -26.97 -3.07 -11.08
C GLU A 15 -25.78 -3.82 -10.48
N ASN A 16 -24.56 -3.37 -10.78
CA ASN A 16 -23.33 -3.93 -10.22
C ASN A 16 -23.26 -3.72 -8.69
N ILE A 17 -23.65 -2.54 -8.22
CA ILE A 17 -23.76 -2.24 -6.78
C ILE A 17 -24.76 -3.20 -6.11
N ALA A 18 -25.99 -3.28 -6.64
CA ALA A 18 -27.04 -4.12 -6.07
C ALA A 18 -26.64 -5.61 -6.03
N LYS A 19 -26.01 -6.12 -7.10
CA LYS A 19 -25.51 -7.50 -7.16
C LYS A 19 -24.36 -7.74 -6.18
N SER A 20 -23.47 -6.77 -5.97
CA SER A 20 -22.40 -6.85 -4.96
C SER A 20 -22.95 -7.00 -3.55
N PHE A 21 -23.96 -6.21 -3.18
CA PHE A 21 -24.65 -6.35 -1.88
C PHE A 21 -25.35 -7.70 -1.75
N THR A 22 -26.00 -8.17 -2.82
CA THR A 22 -26.68 -9.47 -2.83
C THR A 22 -25.71 -10.63 -2.60
N VAL A 23 -24.53 -10.61 -3.25
CA VAL A 23 -23.49 -11.62 -3.06
C VAL A 23 -22.90 -11.53 -1.65
N GLY A 24 -22.66 -10.33 -1.13
CA GLY A 24 -22.20 -10.14 0.26
C GLY A 24 -23.19 -10.70 1.28
N GLY A 25 -24.48 -10.40 1.12
CA GLY A 25 -25.55 -10.93 1.98
C GLY A 25 -25.66 -12.46 1.91
N ARG A 26 -25.48 -13.05 0.72
CA ARG A 26 -25.43 -14.51 0.55
C ARG A 26 -24.26 -15.13 1.32
N VAL A 27 -23.07 -14.54 1.23
CA VAL A 27 -21.88 -15.02 1.96
C VAL A 27 -22.09 -14.94 3.48
N ILE A 28 -22.68 -13.85 3.98
CA ILE A 28 -23.00 -13.74 5.41
C ILE A 28 -23.98 -14.83 5.85
N ARG A 29 -25.01 -15.10 5.04
CA ARG A 29 -26.01 -16.12 5.36
C ARG A 29 -25.46 -17.54 5.31
N ASP A 30 -24.62 -17.83 4.32
CA ASP A 30 -24.15 -19.18 4.04
C ASP A 30 -22.86 -19.54 4.82
N GLU A 31 -21.96 -18.57 5.08
CA GLU A 31 -20.65 -18.78 5.75
C GLU A 31 -20.50 -18.01 7.08
N GLY A 32 -21.46 -17.14 7.44
CA GLY A 32 -21.41 -16.31 8.65
C GLY A 32 -20.62 -15.01 8.48
N VAL A 33 -20.71 -14.12 9.48
CA VAL A 33 -20.05 -12.79 9.46
C VAL A 33 -18.52 -12.89 9.49
N SER A 34 -17.98 -13.91 10.16
CA SER A 34 -16.53 -14.14 10.25
C SER A 34 -15.87 -14.42 8.90
N SER A 35 -16.64 -14.89 7.91
CA SER A 35 -16.16 -15.10 6.55
C SER A 35 -15.64 -13.82 5.89
N LEU A 36 -16.20 -12.66 6.25
CA LEU A 36 -15.77 -11.35 5.74
C LEU A 36 -14.38 -10.96 6.26
N MET A 37 -13.95 -11.54 7.38
CA MET A 37 -12.66 -11.25 8.01
C MET A 37 -11.54 -12.20 7.54
N LYS A 38 -11.83 -13.13 6.62
CA LYS A 38 -10.82 -14.02 6.02
C LYS A 38 -9.72 -13.17 5.36
N GLY A 39 -8.49 -13.30 5.86
CA GLY A 39 -7.33 -12.54 5.37
C GLY A 39 -7.15 -11.15 5.98
N ALA A 40 -7.96 -10.75 6.96
CA ALA A 40 -7.84 -9.45 7.64
C ALA A 40 -6.47 -9.26 8.32
N GLY A 41 -5.93 -10.31 8.97
CA GLY A 41 -4.61 -10.27 9.61
C GLY A 41 -3.48 -10.02 8.61
N THR A 42 -3.47 -10.76 7.49
CA THR A 42 -2.50 -10.57 6.40
C THR A 42 -2.58 -9.16 5.82
N PHE A 43 -3.79 -8.63 5.65
CA PHE A 43 -4.00 -7.26 5.18
C PHE A 43 -3.53 -6.20 6.19
N ALA A 44 -3.80 -6.39 7.48
CA ALA A 44 -3.36 -5.49 8.55
C ALA A 44 -1.83 -5.42 8.60
N THR A 45 -1.15 -6.57 8.58
CA THR A 45 0.31 -6.63 8.53
C THR A 45 0.86 -5.91 7.31
N LYS A 46 0.31 -6.18 6.12
CA LYS A 46 0.68 -5.46 4.88
C LYS A 46 0.50 -3.95 5.04
N ARG A 47 -0.57 -3.50 5.66
CA ARG A 47 -0.84 -2.07 5.88
C ARG A 47 0.17 -1.43 6.82
N VAL A 48 0.57 -2.12 7.88
CA VAL A 48 1.61 -1.67 8.81
C VAL A 48 2.95 -1.52 8.10
N PHE A 49 3.36 -2.53 7.32
CA PHE A 49 4.58 -2.44 6.54
C PHE A 49 4.51 -1.31 5.50
N ASP A 50 3.42 -1.22 4.74
CA ASP A 50 3.24 -0.22 3.69
C ASP A 50 3.36 1.22 4.23
N TRP A 51 2.69 1.55 5.33
CA TRP A 51 2.82 2.88 5.93
C TRP A 51 4.12 3.07 6.70
N GLY A 52 4.56 2.04 7.43
CA GLY A 52 5.81 2.07 8.19
C GLY A 52 7.01 2.39 7.31
N THR A 53 7.15 1.73 6.16
CA THR A 53 8.25 1.97 5.23
C THR A 53 8.17 3.34 4.56
N ARG A 54 6.97 3.82 4.19
CA ARG A 54 6.81 5.16 3.60
C ARG A 54 7.30 6.26 4.54
N PHE A 55 6.88 6.23 5.80
CA PHE A 55 7.29 7.24 6.77
C PHE A 55 8.76 7.06 7.18
N ALA A 56 9.20 5.82 7.41
CA ALA A 56 10.60 5.56 7.77
C ALA A 56 11.57 6.05 6.68
N PHE A 57 11.33 5.70 5.41
CA PHE A 57 12.19 6.13 4.32
C PHE A 57 12.06 7.61 3.99
N SER A 58 10.85 8.19 4.10
CA SER A 58 10.69 9.63 3.89
C SER A 58 11.40 10.45 4.97
N ASN A 59 11.32 10.04 6.24
CA ASN A 59 12.03 10.72 7.33
C ASN A 59 13.55 10.52 7.21
N ALA A 60 14.00 9.31 6.89
CA ALA A 60 15.41 9.06 6.60
C ALA A 60 15.92 9.92 5.44
N ALA A 61 15.12 10.11 4.39
CA ALA A 61 15.48 10.98 3.27
C ALA A 61 15.54 12.46 3.69
N GLU A 62 14.61 12.95 4.52
CA GLU A 62 14.67 14.31 5.07
C GLU A 62 15.93 14.53 5.90
N ASP A 63 16.21 13.59 6.81
CA ASP A 63 17.35 13.68 7.71
C ASP A 63 18.67 13.63 6.93
N LEU A 64 18.78 12.71 5.98
CA LEU A 64 19.99 12.49 5.18
C LEU A 64 20.29 13.63 4.22
N LEU A 65 19.27 14.16 3.53
CA LEU A 65 19.45 15.13 2.44
C LEU A 65 19.45 16.59 2.92
N PHE A 66 18.69 16.89 3.97
CA PHE A 66 18.39 18.28 4.33
C PHE A 66 18.74 18.65 5.76
N ARG A 67 18.96 17.68 6.65
CA ARG A 67 19.33 17.96 8.06
C ARG A 67 20.74 17.53 8.42
N ARG A 68 21.39 16.72 7.59
CA ARG A 68 22.74 16.23 7.86
C ARG A 68 23.74 17.40 7.79
N GLY A 69 24.37 17.71 8.93
CA GLY A 69 25.37 18.78 9.06
C GLY A 69 24.82 20.13 9.55
N LEU A 70 23.51 20.23 9.82
CA LEU A 70 22.93 21.42 10.45
C LEU A 70 23.08 21.36 11.99
N PRO A 71 23.45 22.45 12.67
CA PRO A 71 23.35 22.53 14.13
C PRO A 71 21.90 22.28 14.58
N THR A 72 21.73 21.75 15.79
CA THR A 72 20.42 21.26 16.30
C THR A 72 19.28 22.27 16.19
N GLU A 73 19.58 23.58 16.24
CA GLU A 73 18.60 24.65 16.07
C GLU A 73 18.17 24.87 14.61
N GLU A 74 19.07 24.64 13.63
CA GLU A 74 18.74 24.69 12.21
C GLU A 74 18.07 23.40 11.72
N ALA A 75 18.43 22.25 12.30
CA ALA A 75 17.76 20.97 12.06
C ALA A 75 16.28 20.97 12.52
N LYS A 76 15.94 21.80 13.52
CA LYS A 76 14.57 22.05 14.00
C LYS A 76 13.76 22.96 13.08
N LYS A 77 14.39 23.66 12.12
CA LYS A 77 13.69 24.56 11.20
C LYS A 77 12.77 23.75 10.27
N LYS A 78 11.53 24.21 10.07
CA LYS A 78 10.58 23.56 9.15
C LYS A 78 11.22 23.50 7.75
N LEU A 79 11.25 22.30 7.16
CA LEU A 79 11.72 22.10 5.79
C LEU A 79 10.86 22.89 4.81
N SER A 80 11.48 23.42 3.76
CA SER A 80 10.72 24.02 2.66
C SER A 80 9.81 22.99 1.99
N TYR A 81 8.66 23.42 1.47
CA TYR A 81 7.70 22.54 0.78
C TYR A 81 8.34 21.73 -0.35
N GLY A 82 9.28 22.33 -1.09
CA GLY A 82 10.03 21.63 -2.15
C GLY A 82 10.94 20.51 -1.62
N GLN A 83 11.60 20.73 -0.47
CA GLN A 83 12.44 19.71 0.18
C GLN A 83 11.60 18.55 0.71
N GLN A 84 10.46 18.85 1.32
CA GLN A 84 9.50 17.83 1.76
C GLN A 84 8.99 17.00 0.58
N LEU A 85 8.70 17.63 -0.57
CA LEU A 85 8.23 16.91 -1.76
C LEU A 85 9.29 15.97 -2.33
N ILE A 86 10.56 16.40 -2.39
CA ILE A 86 11.68 15.55 -2.82
C ILE A 86 11.84 14.38 -1.85
N ALA A 87 11.87 14.62 -0.55
CA ALA A 87 12.04 13.56 0.43
C ALA A 87 10.87 12.57 0.46
N SER A 88 9.63 13.05 0.30
CA SER A 88 8.42 12.22 0.17
C SER A 88 8.44 11.38 -1.11
N THR A 89 8.94 11.91 -2.22
CA THR A 89 9.08 11.17 -3.49
C THR A 89 10.10 10.05 -3.37
N ILE A 90 11.27 10.34 -2.77
CA ILE A 90 12.32 9.34 -2.53
C ILE A 90 11.83 8.27 -1.55
N GLY A 91 11.22 8.68 -0.44
CA GLY A 91 10.64 7.77 0.54
C GLY A 91 9.56 6.87 -0.05
N GLY A 92 8.65 7.43 -0.87
CA GLY A 92 7.64 6.66 -1.59
C GLY A 92 8.25 5.68 -2.60
N THR A 93 9.33 6.07 -3.27
CA THR A 93 10.03 5.22 -4.26
C THR A 93 10.71 4.02 -3.58
N LEU A 94 11.47 4.26 -2.52
CA LEU A 94 12.11 3.20 -1.74
C LEU A 94 11.08 2.28 -1.08
N SER A 95 9.99 2.87 -0.59
CA SER A 95 8.89 2.09 -0.03
C SER A 95 8.22 1.21 -1.09
N ALA A 96 8.00 1.70 -2.30
CA ALA A 96 7.43 0.90 -3.38
C ALA A 96 8.34 -0.30 -3.69
N ALA A 97 9.66 -0.08 -3.81
CA ALA A 97 10.61 -1.17 -4.04
C ALA A 97 10.59 -2.23 -2.92
N ALA A 98 10.51 -1.81 -1.66
CA ALA A 98 10.46 -2.73 -0.53
C ALA A 98 9.14 -3.49 -0.38
N THR A 99 8.01 -2.89 -0.81
CA THR A 99 6.66 -3.41 -0.53
C THR A 99 6.02 -4.16 -1.70
N VAL A 100 6.48 -3.98 -2.94
CA VAL A 100 5.91 -4.68 -4.10
C VAL A 100 6.02 -6.20 -3.99
N PRO A 101 7.14 -6.80 -3.54
CA PRO A 101 7.20 -8.24 -3.32
C PRO A 101 6.14 -8.71 -2.32
N LEU A 102 5.96 -7.97 -1.21
CA LEU A 102 4.94 -8.23 -0.19
C LEU A 102 3.52 -8.13 -0.76
N ASP A 103 3.27 -7.18 -1.66
CA ASP A 103 1.96 -7.02 -2.30
C ASP A 103 1.59 -8.22 -3.18
N VAL A 104 2.57 -8.74 -3.93
CA VAL A 104 2.40 -9.96 -4.72
C VAL A 104 2.09 -11.15 -3.81
N MET A 105 2.77 -11.25 -2.66
CA MET A 105 2.55 -12.30 -1.67
C MET A 105 1.12 -12.32 -1.12
N VAL A 106 0.64 -11.15 -0.68
CA VAL A 106 -0.68 -11.00 -0.09
C VAL A 106 -1.75 -11.38 -1.10
N ALA A 107 -1.58 -10.97 -2.36
CA ALA A 107 -2.50 -11.35 -3.43
C ALA A 107 -2.56 -12.87 -3.63
N GLN A 108 -1.41 -13.57 -3.60
CA GLN A 108 -1.37 -15.03 -3.72
C GLN A 108 -2.04 -15.73 -2.54
N ILE A 109 -1.74 -15.30 -1.31
CA ILE A 109 -2.34 -15.87 -0.09
C ILE A 109 -3.86 -15.66 -0.10
N GLN A 110 -4.33 -14.48 -0.50
CA GLN A 110 -5.76 -14.18 -0.60
C GLN A 110 -6.44 -15.00 -1.71
N GLN A 111 -5.78 -15.19 -2.85
CA GLN A 111 -6.29 -15.98 -3.96
C GLN A 111 -6.38 -17.47 -3.59
N ALA A 112 -5.36 -18.01 -2.94
CA ALA A 112 -5.34 -19.40 -2.48
C ALA A 112 -6.36 -19.65 -1.36
N GLY A 113 -6.44 -18.74 -0.37
CA GLY A 113 -7.42 -18.82 0.70
C GLY A 113 -8.86 -18.79 0.18
N SER A 114 -9.12 -18.02 -0.88
CA SER A 114 -10.41 -18.01 -1.58
C SER A 114 -10.72 -19.32 -2.32
N ALA A 115 -9.71 -20.12 -2.66
CA ALA A 115 -9.83 -21.43 -3.29
C ALA A 115 -9.78 -22.60 -2.28
N GLY A 116 -9.78 -22.32 -0.98
CA GLY A 116 -9.66 -23.33 0.07
C GLY A 116 -8.26 -23.96 0.18
N LYS A 117 -7.25 -23.37 -0.45
CA LYS A 117 -5.86 -23.84 -0.42
C LYS A 117 -5.02 -22.93 0.46
N GLN A 118 -4.08 -23.51 1.20
CA GLN A 118 -3.03 -22.73 1.87
C GLN A 118 -1.78 -22.78 1.02
N VAL A 119 -1.19 -21.62 0.73
CA VAL A 119 0.06 -21.51 0.00
C VAL A 119 1.12 -20.89 0.89
N GLY A 120 2.27 -21.56 0.98
CA GLY A 120 3.43 -21.06 1.69
C GLY A 120 4.10 -19.92 0.91
N MET A 121 4.43 -18.83 1.61
CA MET A 121 5.19 -17.69 1.10
C MET A 121 6.52 -18.13 0.47
N ILE A 122 7.31 -18.91 1.21
CA ILE A 122 8.61 -19.40 0.77
C ILE A 122 8.44 -20.42 -0.36
N GLU A 123 7.48 -21.32 -0.24
CA GLU A 123 7.21 -22.36 -1.24
C GLU A 123 6.87 -21.75 -2.60
N THR A 124 6.09 -20.66 -2.63
CA THR A 124 5.74 -19.96 -3.87
C THR A 124 7.00 -19.38 -4.53
N PHE A 125 7.89 -18.75 -3.78
CA PHE A 125 9.15 -18.23 -4.33
C PHE A 125 10.11 -19.33 -4.77
N VAL A 126 10.20 -20.42 -3.99
CA VAL A 126 11.00 -21.60 -4.36
C VAL A 126 10.47 -22.24 -5.63
N ALA A 127 9.15 -22.32 -5.81
CA ALA A 127 8.52 -22.80 -7.03
C ALA A 127 8.87 -21.91 -8.22
N GLN A 128 8.73 -20.58 -8.09
CA GLN A 128 9.14 -19.64 -9.15
C GLN A 128 10.63 -19.76 -9.50
N TYR A 129 11.49 -19.96 -8.49
CA TYR A 129 12.92 -20.16 -8.70
C TYR A 129 13.22 -21.47 -9.43
N ARG A 130 12.54 -22.57 -9.09
CA ARG A 130 12.69 -23.86 -9.78
C ARG A 130 12.20 -23.82 -11.23
N GLU A 131 11.17 -23.02 -11.51
CA GLU A 131 10.59 -22.91 -12.85
C GLU A 131 11.39 -22.03 -13.82
N GLY A 132 12.15 -21.04 -13.33
CA GLY A 132 12.82 -20.09 -14.23
C GLY A 132 13.93 -19.27 -13.59
N GLY A 133 14.49 -19.73 -12.47
CA GLY A 133 15.61 -19.09 -11.80
C GLY A 133 15.32 -17.69 -11.27
N PHE A 134 16.37 -16.91 -11.13
CA PHE A 134 16.32 -15.58 -10.51
C PHE A 134 15.52 -14.56 -11.32
N GLU A 135 15.57 -14.62 -12.65
CA GLU A 135 14.85 -13.70 -13.53
C GLU A 135 13.33 -13.81 -13.35
N ARG A 136 12.82 -15.04 -13.25
CA ARG A 136 11.40 -15.29 -13.00
C ARG A 136 10.98 -14.80 -11.61
N VAL A 137 11.81 -15.01 -10.60
CA VAL A 137 11.57 -14.50 -9.24
C VAL A 137 11.55 -12.97 -9.23
N ALA A 138 12.51 -12.32 -9.88
CA ALA A 138 12.58 -10.87 -9.97
C ALA A 138 11.38 -10.29 -10.72
N GLY A 139 11.01 -10.86 -11.88
CA GLY A 139 9.84 -10.45 -12.65
C GLY A 139 8.53 -10.68 -11.87
N PHE A 140 8.42 -11.78 -11.14
CA PHE A 140 7.29 -12.07 -10.26
C PHE A 140 7.19 -11.05 -9.11
N ALA A 141 8.31 -10.78 -8.43
CA ALA A 141 8.39 -9.87 -7.29
C ALA A 141 8.24 -8.39 -7.65
N THR A 142 8.43 -8.02 -8.93
CA THR A 142 8.34 -6.63 -9.42
C THR A 142 7.12 -6.39 -10.31
N ARG A 143 6.22 -7.37 -10.42
CA ARG A 143 5.04 -7.26 -11.28
C ARG A 143 4.15 -6.07 -10.86
N GLY A 144 3.87 -5.18 -11.80
CA GLY A 144 3.06 -3.99 -11.55
C GLY A 144 3.79 -2.87 -10.80
N PHE A 145 5.13 -2.93 -10.71
CA PHE A 145 5.95 -1.96 -10.00
C PHE A 145 5.67 -0.52 -10.43
N ALA A 146 5.59 -0.21 -11.72
CA ALA A 146 5.39 1.17 -12.20
C ALA A 146 4.09 1.81 -11.67
N LEU A 147 2.99 1.07 -11.71
CA LEU A 147 1.70 1.54 -11.19
C LEU A 147 1.73 1.69 -9.67
N ARG A 148 2.36 0.72 -8.98
CA ARG A 148 2.52 0.76 -7.52
C ARG A 148 3.40 1.93 -7.10
N TRP A 149 4.52 2.16 -7.77
CA TRP A 149 5.42 3.28 -7.57
C TRP A 149 4.68 4.61 -7.70
N ALA A 150 3.98 4.84 -8.82
CA ALA A 150 3.21 6.06 -9.04
C ALA A 150 2.15 6.29 -7.96
N HIS A 151 1.43 5.24 -7.56
CA HIS A 151 0.43 5.33 -6.50
C HIS A 151 1.07 5.63 -5.12
N VAL A 152 2.14 4.93 -4.76
CA VAL A 152 2.80 5.05 -3.45
C VAL A 152 3.45 6.42 -3.30
N THR A 153 4.16 6.91 -4.33
CA THR A 153 4.78 8.24 -4.29
C THR A 153 3.71 9.33 -4.19
N LEU A 154 2.69 9.29 -5.04
CA LEU A 154 1.59 10.25 -5.01
C LEU A 154 0.90 10.27 -3.64
N THR A 155 0.52 9.10 -3.11
CA THR A 155 -0.15 9.01 -1.81
C THR A 155 0.74 9.45 -0.65
N THR A 156 2.05 9.21 -0.72
CA THR A 156 3.01 9.67 0.29
C THR A 156 3.10 11.20 0.30
N ILE A 157 3.17 11.83 -0.88
CA ILE A 157 3.17 13.29 -1.02
C ILE A 157 1.85 13.87 -0.48
N VAL A 158 0.70 13.33 -0.91
CA VAL A 158 -0.61 13.83 -0.49
C VAL A 158 -0.79 13.73 1.03
N VAL A 159 -0.46 12.59 1.63
CA VAL A 159 -0.67 12.41 3.06
C VAL A 159 0.36 13.15 3.88
N LYS A 160 1.66 13.03 3.58
CA LYS A 160 2.69 13.66 4.41
C LYS A 160 2.70 15.18 4.22
N ASN A 161 2.81 15.65 2.99
CA ASN A 161 2.92 17.08 2.71
C ASN A 161 1.56 17.78 2.84
N GLY A 162 0.47 17.13 2.45
CA GLY A 162 -0.88 17.68 2.62
C GLY A 162 -1.24 17.86 4.09
N THR A 163 -0.84 16.94 4.97
CA THR A 163 -1.06 17.10 6.42
C THR A 163 -0.29 18.30 6.98
N VAL A 164 0.96 18.49 6.56
CA VAL A 164 1.76 19.66 6.95
C VAL A 164 1.10 20.95 6.47
N LEU A 165 0.69 21.01 5.22
CA LEU A 165 -0.01 22.16 4.65
C LEU A 165 -1.29 22.52 5.42
N VAL A 166 -2.13 21.52 5.71
CA VAL A 166 -3.37 21.72 6.47
C VAL A 166 -3.07 22.19 7.89
N THR A 167 -2.07 21.61 8.54
CA THR A 167 -1.67 22.00 9.90
C THR A 167 -1.16 23.44 9.93
N ASP A 168 -0.31 23.82 8.97
CA ASP A 168 0.21 25.18 8.85
C ASP A 168 -0.91 26.19 8.60
N LEU A 169 -1.90 25.86 7.76
CA LEU A 169 -3.08 26.69 7.52
C LEU A 169 -3.94 26.87 8.77
N LEU A 170 -4.16 25.79 9.53
CA LEU A 170 -4.91 25.83 10.78
C LEU A 170 -4.18 26.64 11.86
N GLU A 171 -2.85 26.49 11.98
CA GLU A 171 -2.02 27.29 12.89
C GLU A 171 -2.04 28.78 12.52
N ALA A 172 -1.95 29.11 11.23
CA ALA A 172 -2.04 30.49 10.75
C ALA A 172 -3.40 31.11 11.08
N ARG A 173 -4.50 30.36 10.89
CA ARG A 173 -5.85 30.80 11.24
C ARG A 173 -6.01 31.03 12.74
N ARG A 174 -5.42 30.18 13.58
CA ARG A 174 -5.50 30.28 15.05
C ARG A 174 -4.67 31.44 15.62
N LYS A 175 -3.59 31.84 14.95
CA LYS A 175 -2.77 33.01 15.35
C LYS A 175 -3.33 34.34 14.85
N GLY A 176 -4.27 34.31 13.89
CA GLY A 176 -4.97 35.47 13.34
C GLY A 176 -6.29 35.83 14.04
N THR A 177 -6.66 35.08 15.09
CA THR A 177 -7.74 35.37 16.06
C THR A 177 -7.13 35.61 17.42
#